data_AF-A0A158PLB1-F1
#
_entry.id   AF-A0A158PLB1-F1
#
_cell.length_a   1.000
_cell.length_b   1.000
_cell.length_c   1.000
_cell.angle_alpha   90.00
_cell.angle_beta   90.00
_cell.angle_gamma   90.00
#
_symmetry.space_group_name_H-M   'P 1'
#
loop_
_entity.id
_entity.type
_entity.pdbx_description
1 polymer ?
#
loop_
_entity_poly.entity_id
_entity_poly.type
_entity_poly.pdbx_seq_one_letter_code
_entity_poly.pdbx_strand_id
1 'polypeptide(L)'
;MKNELNVFLQSGLEKASILDLGRDGYLQFRYVACVGSGNRHYRVGEQWVDEENTYYYECEKDGPYLKGKLKGCISHDKQRKVAIGQQDDYGEYTYECRENYNGTIQMCSVGCIHNGKHYKVGEQWPDREFLFYCRMSGGRSQKVCIGCLYRQKRLYDGDRYHEDASVFQCEIRQDSYGHKPVACLSKELDGSTVERVIGCRWYLQDSKSKIEQTCELNGSKTHVRTIGCIYRHNGYDTIFLSPGRYTIWNLPYHQKTSIGLACLETPDGAKLDVFDVSQMSYYTKGLVYDQPRGK
;
A
#
# COMPACT_ATOMS: atom_id res chain seq x y z
N MET A 1 -32.04 44.67 -50.98
CA MET A 1 -31.06 43.58 -51.06
C MET A 1 -31.39 42.56 -49.99
N LYS A 2 -31.59 41.29 -50.35
CA LYS A 2 -31.71 40.22 -49.35
C LYS A 2 -30.34 40.04 -48.71
N ASN A 3 -30.24 40.22 -47.39
CA ASN A 3 -29.05 39.87 -46.63
C ASN A 3 -28.97 38.35 -46.54
N GLU A 4 -28.45 37.71 -47.58
CA GLU A 4 -28.17 36.28 -47.55
C GLU A 4 -26.88 36.04 -46.76
N LEU A 5 -27.01 35.17 -45.76
CA LEU A 5 -25.90 34.77 -44.89
C LEU A 5 -25.06 33.75 -45.66
N ASN A 6 -23.85 34.14 -46.04
CA ASN A 6 -22.95 33.29 -46.82
C ASN A 6 -21.89 32.67 -45.90
N VAL A 7 -21.84 31.35 -45.88
CA VAL A 7 -20.81 30.58 -45.16
C VAL A 7 -19.62 30.41 -46.09
N PHE A 8 -18.46 30.92 -45.69
CA PHE A 8 -17.20 30.76 -46.43
C PHE A 8 -16.22 29.91 -45.62
N LEU A 9 -15.62 28.92 -46.29
CA LEU A 9 -14.52 28.12 -45.78
C LEU A 9 -13.19 28.84 -46.06
N GLN A 10 -12.48 29.25 -45.02
CA GLN A 10 -11.11 29.74 -45.17
C GLN A 10 -10.26 29.22 -44.01
N SER A 11 -9.18 28.49 -44.31
CA SER A 11 -8.22 27.98 -43.31
C SER A 11 -8.82 27.07 -42.23
N GLY A 12 -9.73 26.16 -42.62
CA GLY A 12 -10.20 25.05 -41.77
C GLY A 12 -11.19 25.42 -40.66
N LEU A 13 -11.66 26.67 -40.60
CA LEU A 13 -12.76 27.11 -39.73
C LEU A 13 -13.83 27.78 -40.59
N GLU A 14 -15.05 27.27 -40.55
CA GLU A 14 -16.21 27.86 -41.22
C GLU A 14 -16.58 29.19 -40.54
N LYS A 15 -16.82 30.24 -41.34
CA LYS A 15 -17.19 31.56 -40.84
C LYS A 15 -18.43 32.07 -41.58
N ALA A 16 -19.36 32.66 -40.83
CA ALA A 16 -20.54 33.28 -41.39
C ALA A 16 -20.26 34.75 -41.69
N SER A 17 -20.51 35.14 -42.94
CA SER A 17 -20.35 36.51 -43.42
C SER A 17 -21.65 37.04 -44.03
N ILE A 18 -21.82 38.35 -43.94
CA ILE A 18 -22.85 39.06 -44.70
C ILE A 18 -22.18 40.04 -45.65
N LEU A 19 -22.80 40.24 -46.80
CA LEU A 19 -22.40 41.27 -47.76
C LEU A 19 -22.99 42.62 -47.30
N ASP A 20 -22.13 43.60 -47.08
CA ASP A 20 -22.51 44.94 -46.60
C ASP A 20 -21.88 46.02 -47.49
N LEU A 21 -22.46 47.22 -47.53
CA LEU A 21 -21.91 48.33 -48.28
C LEU A 21 -20.88 49.06 -47.39
N GLY A 22 -19.62 49.02 -47.78
CA GLY A 22 -18.53 49.71 -47.09
C GLY A 22 -18.70 51.23 -47.11
N ARG A 23 -18.01 51.92 -46.19
CA ARG A 23 -18.03 53.40 -46.09
C ARG A 23 -17.45 54.10 -47.31
N ASP A 24 -16.70 53.36 -48.12
CA ASP A 24 -16.11 53.73 -49.41
C ASP A 24 -17.05 53.49 -50.60
N GLY A 25 -18.27 52.96 -50.36
CA GLY A 25 -19.25 52.66 -51.40
C GLY A 25 -19.06 51.31 -52.10
N TYR A 26 -18.06 50.52 -51.69
CA TYR A 26 -17.81 49.19 -52.24
C TYR A 26 -18.43 48.09 -51.38
N LEU A 27 -18.85 46.99 -52.01
CA LEU A 27 -19.35 45.82 -51.28
C LEU A 27 -18.21 45.15 -50.50
N GLN A 28 -18.41 44.93 -49.20
CA GLN A 28 -17.45 44.30 -48.30
C GLN A 28 -18.11 43.13 -47.56
N PHE A 29 -17.33 42.07 -47.30
CA PHE A 29 -17.78 40.97 -46.46
C PHE A 29 -17.51 41.29 -44.99
N ARG A 30 -18.56 41.27 -44.17
CA ARG A 30 -18.45 41.42 -42.72
C ARG A 30 -18.71 40.07 -42.05
N TYR A 31 -17.73 39.57 -41.31
CA TYR A 31 -17.90 38.38 -40.49
C TYR A 31 -18.78 38.70 -39.28
N VAL A 32 -19.84 37.90 -39.10
CA VAL A 32 -20.88 38.16 -38.08
C VAL A 32 -20.99 37.06 -37.03
N ALA A 33 -20.51 35.85 -37.33
CA ALA A 33 -20.50 34.74 -36.39
C ALA A 33 -19.39 33.72 -36.71
N CYS A 34 -18.96 33.00 -35.68
CA CYS A 34 -18.19 31.78 -35.80
C CYS A 34 -19.14 30.63 -36.13
N VAL A 35 -18.71 29.68 -36.95
CA VAL A 35 -19.49 28.47 -37.24
C VAL A 35 -18.89 27.31 -36.45
N GLY A 36 -19.73 26.66 -35.64
CA GLY A 36 -19.37 25.41 -34.97
C GLY A 36 -20.07 24.22 -35.62
N SER A 37 -19.86 23.04 -35.02
CA SER A 37 -20.46 21.78 -35.45
C SER A 37 -21.96 21.85 -35.76
N GLY A 38 -22.35 21.17 -36.85
CA GLY A 38 -23.73 21.16 -37.33
C GLY A 38 -24.21 22.49 -37.92
N ASN A 39 -23.29 23.31 -38.46
CA ASN A 39 -23.58 24.61 -39.08
C ASN A 39 -24.27 25.61 -38.13
N ARG A 40 -23.97 25.52 -36.83
CA ARG A 40 -24.50 26.45 -35.82
C ARG A 40 -23.65 27.71 -35.77
N HIS A 41 -24.31 28.86 -35.76
CA HIS A 41 -23.66 30.17 -35.76
C HIS A 41 -23.62 30.75 -34.35
N TYR A 42 -22.42 31.15 -33.92
CA TYR A 42 -22.16 31.73 -32.61
C TYR A 42 -21.66 33.16 -32.75
N ARG A 43 -22.36 34.11 -32.10
CA ARG A 43 -21.97 35.52 -32.08
C ARG A 43 -20.72 35.74 -31.24
N VAL A 44 -20.08 36.88 -31.41
CA VAL A 44 -18.92 37.27 -30.59
C VAL A 44 -19.27 37.21 -29.10
N GLY A 45 -18.45 36.51 -28.32
CA GLY A 45 -18.65 36.25 -26.88
C GLY A 45 -19.52 35.03 -26.56
N GLU A 46 -20.22 34.45 -27.54
CA GLU A 46 -20.94 33.19 -27.32
C GLU A 46 -19.97 32.01 -27.25
N GLN A 47 -20.32 31.05 -26.40
CA GLN A 47 -19.54 29.86 -26.14
C GLN A 47 -20.29 28.59 -26.52
N TRP A 48 -19.57 27.59 -27.01
CA TRP A 48 -20.13 26.29 -27.36
C TRP A 48 -19.18 25.16 -27.02
N VAL A 49 -19.70 23.94 -26.99
CA VAL A 49 -18.93 22.71 -26.80
C VAL A 49 -18.78 21.99 -28.13
N ASP A 50 -17.72 21.21 -28.26
CA ASP A 50 -17.56 20.29 -29.40
C ASP A 50 -18.56 19.13 -29.36
N GLU A 51 -18.63 18.35 -30.44
CA GLU A 51 -19.53 17.21 -30.58
C GLU A 51 -19.25 16.11 -29.55
N GLU A 52 -17.99 15.96 -29.14
CA GLU A 52 -17.55 14.96 -28.15
C GLU A 52 -17.75 15.43 -26.69
N ASN A 53 -18.18 16.68 -26.50
CA ASN A 53 -18.32 17.33 -25.20
C ASN A 53 -17.03 17.23 -24.37
N THR A 54 -15.89 17.49 -25.00
CA THR A 54 -14.54 17.42 -24.45
C THR A 54 -13.94 18.81 -24.26
N TYR A 55 -14.26 19.73 -25.16
CA TYR A 55 -13.72 21.08 -25.15
C TYR A 55 -14.81 22.14 -25.31
N TYR A 56 -14.53 23.36 -24.86
CA TYR A 56 -15.39 24.49 -25.17
C TYR A 56 -14.62 25.66 -25.79
N TYR A 57 -15.32 26.34 -26.67
CA TYR A 57 -14.83 27.43 -27.49
C TYR A 57 -15.60 28.71 -27.18
N GLU A 58 -15.01 29.83 -27.56
CA GLU A 58 -15.65 31.15 -27.56
C GLU A 58 -15.39 31.83 -28.90
N CYS A 59 -16.40 32.52 -29.43
CA CYS A 59 -16.21 33.28 -30.66
C CYS A 59 -15.57 34.63 -30.32
N GLU A 60 -14.31 34.81 -30.71
CA GLU A 60 -13.54 36.03 -30.46
C GLU A 60 -13.26 36.78 -31.77
N LYS A 61 -13.03 38.10 -31.67
CA LYS A 61 -12.54 38.91 -32.78
C LYS A 61 -11.04 38.72 -32.93
N ASP A 62 -10.59 38.51 -34.16
CA ASP A 62 -9.18 38.37 -34.54
C ASP A 62 -8.89 39.33 -35.70
N GLY A 63 -8.62 40.59 -35.36
CA GLY A 63 -8.54 41.70 -36.33
C GLY A 63 -9.88 41.90 -37.07
N PRO A 64 -9.89 41.90 -38.42
CA PRO A 64 -11.12 42.01 -39.21
C PRO A 64 -11.90 40.69 -39.29
N TYR A 65 -11.36 39.58 -38.76
CA TYR A 65 -11.95 38.26 -38.80
C TYR A 65 -12.56 37.86 -37.45
N LEU A 66 -13.38 36.80 -37.45
CA LEU A 66 -13.79 36.09 -36.25
C LEU A 66 -13.07 34.74 -36.17
N LYS A 67 -12.80 34.26 -34.96
CA LYS A 67 -12.18 32.95 -34.71
C LYS A 67 -12.82 32.29 -33.49
N GLY A 68 -13.19 31.02 -33.63
CA GLY A 68 -13.49 30.18 -32.47
C GLY A 68 -12.21 29.87 -31.73
N LYS A 69 -12.02 30.47 -30.56
CA LYS A 69 -10.86 30.24 -29.72
C LYS A 69 -11.19 29.17 -28.70
N LEU A 70 -10.31 28.20 -28.58
CA LEU A 70 -10.39 27.17 -27.56
C LEU A 70 -10.15 27.81 -26.18
N LYS A 71 -11.09 27.65 -25.25
CA LYS A 71 -11.06 28.31 -23.93
C LYS A 71 -10.78 27.36 -22.78
N GLY A 72 -11.02 26.07 -22.99
CA GLY A 72 -10.71 25.05 -22.01
C GLY A 72 -11.41 23.74 -22.28
N CYS A 73 -11.44 22.94 -21.23
CA CYS A 73 -11.90 21.56 -21.23
C CYS A 73 -13.30 21.47 -20.64
N ILE A 74 -13.99 20.38 -20.93
CA ILE A 74 -15.17 19.96 -20.20
C ILE A 74 -14.74 19.01 -19.09
N SER A 75 -15.31 19.18 -17.89
CA SER A 75 -15.07 18.32 -16.72
C SER A 75 -15.38 16.85 -17.00
N HIS A 76 -14.80 15.96 -16.20
CA HIS A 76 -15.01 14.52 -16.37
C HIS A 76 -16.48 14.08 -16.18
N ASP A 77 -17.24 14.79 -15.35
CA ASP A 77 -18.70 14.61 -15.16
C ASP A 77 -19.54 15.15 -16.33
N LYS A 78 -18.91 15.80 -17.31
CA LYS A 78 -19.53 16.41 -18.49
C LYS A 78 -20.51 17.57 -18.19
N GLN A 79 -20.48 18.13 -16.97
CA GLN A 79 -21.42 19.17 -16.54
C GLN A 79 -20.83 20.59 -16.56
N ARG A 80 -19.50 20.73 -16.48
CA ARG A 80 -18.84 22.01 -16.20
C ARG A 80 -17.75 22.33 -17.22
N LYS A 81 -17.55 23.62 -17.45
CA LYS A 81 -16.45 24.18 -18.25
C LYS A 81 -15.29 24.49 -17.33
N VAL A 82 -14.11 23.98 -17.65
CA VAL A 82 -12.86 24.17 -16.90
C VAL A 82 -11.91 24.97 -17.79
N ALA A 83 -11.64 26.22 -17.42
CA ALA A 83 -10.76 27.07 -18.23
C ALA A 83 -9.32 26.54 -18.23
N ILE A 84 -8.55 26.89 -19.26
CA ILE A 84 -7.11 26.56 -19.31
C ILE A 84 -6.41 27.09 -18.06
N GLY A 85 -5.62 26.24 -17.40
CA GLY A 85 -4.94 26.50 -16.14
C GLY A 85 -5.81 26.31 -14.89
N GLN A 86 -7.12 26.07 -15.03
CA GLN A 86 -7.98 25.75 -13.90
C GLN A 86 -7.96 24.27 -13.56
N GLN A 87 -8.16 24.00 -12.27
CA GLN A 87 -8.26 22.66 -11.74
C GLN A 87 -9.71 22.26 -11.49
N ASP A 88 -9.96 20.97 -11.60
CA ASP A 88 -11.23 20.34 -11.33
C ASP A 88 -11.02 19.00 -10.62
N ASP A 89 -11.85 18.72 -9.62
CA ASP A 89 -11.78 17.46 -8.88
C ASP A 89 -12.84 16.49 -9.41
N TYR A 90 -12.43 15.25 -9.64
CA TYR A 90 -13.33 14.18 -10.04
C TYR A 90 -12.92 12.85 -9.41
N GLY A 91 -13.81 12.28 -8.59
CA GLY A 91 -13.53 11.08 -7.82
C GLY A 91 -12.42 11.32 -6.78
N GLU A 92 -11.36 10.52 -6.84
CA GLU A 92 -10.19 10.62 -5.94
C GLU A 92 -9.01 11.37 -6.58
N TYR A 93 -9.24 12.21 -7.59
CA TYR A 93 -8.17 12.84 -8.35
C TYR A 93 -8.45 14.30 -8.67
N THR A 94 -7.37 15.06 -8.76
CA THR A 94 -7.38 16.45 -9.21
C THR A 94 -6.85 16.50 -10.63
N TYR A 95 -7.61 17.16 -11.49
CA TYR A 95 -7.31 17.38 -12.89
C TYR A 95 -7.06 18.86 -13.14
N GLU A 96 -6.30 19.16 -14.19
CA GLU A 96 -6.04 20.52 -14.65
C GLU A 96 -6.18 20.56 -16.16
N CYS A 97 -6.93 21.53 -16.67
CA CYS A 97 -7.02 21.74 -18.11
C CYS A 97 -5.74 22.44 -18.58
N ARG A 98 -4.85 21.72 -19.29
CA ARG A 98 -3.55 22.24 -19.70
C ARG A 98 -3.43 22.35 -21.20
N GLU A 99 -2.73 23.39 -21.64
CA GLU A 99 -2.25 23.52 -23.01
C GLU A 99 -0.84 22.91 -23.11
N ASN A 100 -0.70 21.93 -23.98
CA ASN A 100 0.56 21.27 -24.30
C ASN A 100 1.40 22.14 -25.25
N TYR A 101 2.70 21.87 -25.33
CA TYR A 101 3.63 22.62 -26.20
C TYR A 101 3.27 22.61 -27.69
N ASN A 102 2.51 21.62 -28.15
CA ASN A 102 2.02 21.53 -29.53
C ASN A 102 0.70 22.30 -29.76
N GLY A 103 0.23 23.08 -28.77
CA GLY A 103 -1.03 23.82 -28.82
C GLY A 103 -2.29 22.97 -28.62
N THR A 104 -2.15 21.66 -28.33
CA THR A 104 -3.30 20.83 -27.95
C THR A 104 -3.67 21.08 -26.50
N ILE A 105 -4.96 21.02 -26.19
CA ILE A 105 -5.44 21.17 -24.82
C ILE A 105 -5.92 19.82 -24.34
N GLN A 106 -5.63 19.48 -23.09
CA GLN A 106 -6.03 18.22 -22.50
C GLN A 106 -6.33 18.40 -21.01
N MET A 107 -7.32 17.66 -20.52
CA MET A 107 -7.52 17.47 -19.09
C MET A 107 -6.44 16.52 -18.55
N CYS A 108 -5.47 17.05 -17.81
CA CYS A 108 -4.36 16.30 -17.26
C CYS A 108 -4.62 15.97 -15.79
N SER A 109 -4.38 14.72 -15.39
CA SER A 109 -4.36 14.37 -13.97
C SER A 109 -3.12 14.99 -13.32
N VAL A 110 -3.29 15.74 -12.22
CA VAL A 110 -2.20 16.50 -11.57
C VAL A 110 -2.06 16.21 -10.08
N GLY A 111 -3.01 15.49 -9.48
CA GLY A 111 -2.97 15.16 -8.07
C GLY A 111 -3.89 14.03 -7.68
N CYS A 112 -3.78 13.63 -6.42
CA CYS A 112 -4.62 12.63 -5.76
C CYS A 112 -5.39 13.32 -4.64
N ILE A 113 -6.61 12.86 -4.38
CA ILE A 113 -7.45 13.34 -3.29
C ILE A 113 -7.64 12.20 -2.30
N HIS A 114 -7.40 12.48 -1.02
CA HIS A 114 -7.61 11.50 0.03
C HIS A 114 -8.19 12.17 1.28
N ASN A 115 -9.35 11.70 1.73
CA ASN A 115 -10.12 12.27 2.84
C ASN A 115 -10.32 13.79 2.69
N GLY A 116 -10.64 14.25 1.48
CA GLY A 116 -10.85 15.66 1.15
C GLY A 116 -9.59 16.52 1.08
N LYS A 117 -8.39 15.95 1.24
CA LYS A 117 -7.11 16.65 1.08
C LYS A 117 -6.50 16.35 -0.28
N HIS A 118 -5.93 17.39 -0.88
CA HIS A 118 -5.25 17.35 -2.16
C HIS A 118 -3.76 17.08 -1.97
N TYR A 119 -3.24 16.12 -2.74
CA TYR A 119 -1.84 15.75 -2.79
C TYR A 119 -1.34 15.89 -4.22
N LYS A 120 -0.24 16.63 -4.40
CA LYS A 120 0.42 16.73 -5.70
C LYS A 120 1.08 15.41 -6.05
N VAL A 121 1.23 15.16 -7.35
CA VAL A 121 2.09 14.06 -7.83
C VAL A 121 3.48 14.20 -7.21
N GLY A 122 3.99 13.12 -6.63
CA GLY A 122 5.25 13.11 -5.88
C GLY A 122 5.09 13.25 -4.37
N GLU A 123 3.91 13.63 -3.87
CA GLU A 123 3.69 13.75 -2.43
C GLU A 123 3.34 12.41 -1.79
N GLN A 124 3.76 12.28 -0.53
CA GLN A 124 3.49 11.12 0.33
C GLN A 124 2.67 11.57 1.53
N TRP A 125 1.76 10.72 1.99
CA TRP A 125 1.00 10.98 3.21
C TRP A 125 0.77 9.71 4.02
N PRO A 126 0.77 9.83 5.36
CA PRO A 126 0.33 8.76 6.22
C PRO A 126 -1.21 8.63 6.16
N ASP A 127 -1.70 7.40 6.08
CA ASP A 127 -3.09 7.05 6.37
C ASP A 127 -3.10 5.83 7.30
N ARG A 128 -3.51 6.06 8.55
CA ARG A 128 -3.44 5.09 9.65
C ARG A 128 -2.03 4.49 9.79
N GLU A 129 -1.92 3.18 9.57
CA GLU A 129 -0.69 2.39 9.70
C GLU A 129 0.06 2.21 8.37
N PHE A 130 -0.30 2.98 7.34
CA PHE A 130 0.26 2.87 5.99
C PHE A 130 0.72 4.21 5.42
N LEU A 131 1.68 4.13 4.49
CA LEU A 131 2.24 5.27 3.79
C LEU A 131 1.80 5.22 2.32
N PHE A 132 1.10 6.27 1.89
CA PHE A 132 0.64 6.42 0.52
C PHE A 132 1.47 7.43 -0.25
N TYR A 133 1.43 7.31 -1.57
CA TYR A 133 2.12 8.16 -2.52
C TYR A 133 1.24 8.45 -3.73
N CYS A 134 1.25 9.69 -4.20
CA CYS A 134 0.57 10.05 -5.44
C CYS A 134 1.53 9.84 -6.62
N ARG A 135 1.37 8.71 -7.31
CA ARG A 135 2.19 8.31 -8.46
C ARG A 135 1.55 8.75 -9.76
N MET A 136 2.36 9.21 -10.73
CA MET A 136 1.92 9.31 -12.13
C MET A 136 2.15 7.97 -12.85
N SER A 137 1.11 7.42 -13.48
CA SER A 137 1.17 6.18 -14.25
C SER A 137 0.26 6.26 -15.47
N GLY A 138 0.81 6.09 -16.67
CA GLY A 138 0.02 6.14 -17.92
C GLY A 138 -0.73 7.47 -18.13
N GLY A 139 -0.17 8.59 -17.67
CA GLY A 139 -0.81 9.92 -17.76
C GLY A 139 -1.92 10.17 -16.73
N ARG A 140 -2.12 9.27 -15.76
CA ARG A 140 -3.07 9.43 -14.65
C ARG A 140 -2.37 9.37 -13.31
N SER A 141 -2.84 10.20 -12.37
CA SER A 141 -2.44 10.11 -10.97
C SER A 141 -3.07 8.85 -10.37
N GLN A 142 -2.32 8.15 -9.52
CA GLN A 142 -2.73 6.95 -8.84
C GLN A 142 -2.27 7.01 -7.38
N LYS A 143 -3.21 6.79 -6.47
CA LYS A 143 -2.94 6.56 -5.06
C LYS A 143 -2.39 5.15 -4.91
N VAL A 144 -1.15 5.04 -4.45
CA VAL A 144 -0.49 3.74 -4.22
C VAL A 144 0.02 3.68 -2.79
N CYS A 145 -0.20 2.55 -2.13
CA CYS A 145 0.47 2.23 -0.87
C CYS A 145 1.93 1.90 -1.20
N ILE A 146 2.88 2.57 -0.55
CA ILE A 146 4.32 2.39 -0.79
C ILE A 146 5.07 1.90 0.45
N GLY A 147 4.37 1.75 1.57
CA GLY A 147 4.98 1.35 2.81
C GLY A 147 4.01 1.29 3.97
N CYS A 148 4.56 0.94 5.13
CA CYS A 148 3.85 0.84 6.38
C CYS A 148 4.39 1.87 7.37
N LEU A 149 3.61 2.14 8.42
CA LEU A 149 3.96 3.02 9.52
C LEU A 149 3.91 2.23 10.82
N TYR A 150 5.02 2.23 11.54
CA TYR A 150 5.10 1.66 12.89
C TYR A 150 5.83 2.63 13.82
N ARG A 151 5.17 3.06 14.89
CA ARG A 151 5.70 4.04 15.86
C ARG A 151 6.34 5.27 15.20
N GLN A 152 5.65 5.85 14.22
CA GLN A 152 6.09 7.00 13.41
C GLN A 152 7.29 6.74 12.48
N LYS A 153 7.84 5.51 12.47
CA LYS A 153 8.85 5.10 11.50
C LYS A 153 8.17 4.65 10.20
N ARG A 154 8.68 5.14 9.07
CA ARG A 154 8.32 4.66 7.73
C ARG A 154 9.08 3.37 7.45
N LEU A 155 8.35 2.35 7.02
CA LEU A 155 8.86 1.05 6.62
C LEU A 155 8.49 0.82 5.16
N TYR A 156 9.45 0.41 4.35
CA TYR A 156 9.22 0.02 2.95
C TYR A 156 9.07 -1.50 2.84
N ASP A 157 8.70 -2.00 1.66
CA ASP A 157 8.52 -3.44 1.44
C ASP A 157 9.76 -4.23 1.87
N GLY A 158 9.56 -5.24 2.72
CA GLY A 158 10.64 -6.06 3.27
C GLY A 158 11.25 -5.53 4.58
N ASP A 159 11.02 -4.28 4.95
CA ASP A 159 11.50 -3.75 6.23
C ASP A 159 10.80 -4.46 7.41
N ARG A 160 11.59 -4.76 8.44
CA ARG A 160 11.13 -5.48 9.63
C ARG A 160 11.13 -4.61 10.87
N TYR A 161 10.26 -4.97 11.81
CA TYR A 161 10.24 -4.42 13.15
C TYR A 161 9.82 -5.48 14.17
N HIS A 162 10.13 -5.20 15.43
CA HIS A 162 9.80 -6.07 16.55
C HIS A 162 8.66 -5.45 17.36
N GLU A 163 7.73 -6.31 17.76
CA GLU A 163 6.69 -5.99 18.72
C GLU A 163 6.48 -7.21 19.62
N ASP A 164 6.70 -7.03 20.92
CA ASP A 164 6.71 -8.12 21.91
C ASP A 164 7.67 -9.25 21.50
N ALA A 165 7.19 -10.49 21.44
CA ALA A 165 7.94 -11.67 20.98
C ALA A 165 7.81 -11.93 19.46
N SER A 166 7.18 -11.01 18.72
CA SER A 166 6.89 -11.18 17.30
C SER A 166 7.75 -10.27 16.43
N VAL A 167 8.12 -10.78 15.26
CA VAL A 167 8.77 -10.03 14.19
C VAL A 167 7.76 -9.84 13.07
N PHE A 168 7.54 -8.58 12.71
CA PHE A 168 6.68 -8.18 11.62
C PHE A 168 7.50 -7.66 10.45
N GLN A 169 6.96 -7.81 9.25
CA GLN A 169 7.52 -7.26 8.03
C GLN A 169 6.46 -6.42 7.32
N CYS A 170 6.83 -5.25 6.84
CA CYS A 170 5.97 -4.51 5.92
C CYS A 170 5.93 -5.26 4.58
N GLU A 171 4.74 -5.64 4.15
CA GLU A 171 4.50 -6.29 2.86
C GLU A 171 3.67 -5.34 1.98
N ILE A 172 4.22 -4.99 0.81
CA ILE A 172 3.54 -4.18 -0.21
C ILE A 172 3.44 -5.02 -1.50
N ARG A 173 2.23 -5.30 -1.93
CA ARG A 173 1.89 -5.99 -3.19
C ARG A 173 0.93 -5.12 -3.99
N GLN A 174 0.64 -5.54 -5.23
CA GLN A 174 -0.27 -4.81 -6.10
C GLN A 174 -1.70 -4.73 -5.54
N ASP A 175 -2.19 -5.84 -4.99
CA ASP A 175 -3.58 -5.97 -4.55
C ASP A 175 -3.73 -6.07 -3.02
N SER A 176 -2.61 -6.10 -2.29
CA SER A 176 -2.62 -6.21 -0.83
C SER A 176 -1.41 -5.53 -0.21
N TYR A 177 -1.57 -5.06 1.02
CA TYR A 177 -0.49 -4.53 1.83
C TYR A 177 -0.82 -4.77 3.30
N GLY A 178 0.20 -4.86 4.14
CA GLY A 178 -0.01 -5.14 5.56
C GLY A 178 1.26 -5.32 6.37
N HIS A 179 1.09 -5.29 7.69
CA HIS A 179 2.10 -5.72 8.65
C HIS A 179 1.97 -7.23 8.84
N LYS A 180 2.92 -7.99 8.29
CA LYS A 180 2.85 -9.45 8.26
C LYS A 180 3.73 -10.05 9.35
N PRO A 181 3.20 -10.92 10.23
CA PRO A 181 4.04 -11.71 11.13
C PRO A 181 4.91 -12.67 10.31
N VAL A 182 6.23 -12.64 10.51
CA VAL A 182 7.19 -13.45 9.74
C VAL A 182 8.10 -14.32 10.59
N ALA A 183 8.33 -13.96 11.85
CA ALA A 183 9.21 -14.71 12.75
C ALA A 183 8.86 -14.49 14.22
N CYS A 184 9.43 -15.32 15.08
CA CYS A 184 9.45 -15.15 16.54
C CYS A 184 10.82 -14.60 16.97
N LEU A 185 10.84 -13.90 18.10
CA LEU A 185 12.07 -13.58 18.80
C LEU A 185 12.37 -14.69 19.81
N SER A 186 13.38 -15.51 19.51
CA SER A 186 13.89 -16.56 20.41
C SER A 186 14.99 -15.99 21.29
N LYS A 187 14.98 -16.31 22.58
CA LYS A 187 16.04 -15.96 23.53
C LYS A 187 16.98 -17.16 23.68
N GLU A 188 18.25 -16.95 23.39
CA GLU A 188 19.30 -17.96 23.49
C GLU A 188 19.78 -18.10 24.95
N LEU A 189 20.55 -19.16 25.24
CA LEU A 189 21.05 -19.43 26.60
C LEU A 189 22.00 -18.35 27.13
N ASP A 190 22.66 -17.62 26.24
CA ASP A 190 23.52 -16.47 26.59
C ASP A 190 22.73 -15.16 26.78
N GLY A 191 21.40 -15.20 26.61
CA GLY A 191 20.52 -14.05 26.70
C GLY A 191 20.39 -13.23 25.42
N SER A 192 21.13 -13.56 24.35
CA SER A 192 20.94 -12.94 23.04
C SER A 192 19.60 -13.32 22.41
N THR A 193 19.13 -12.52 21.46
CA THR A 193 17.86 -12.78 20.76
C THR A 193 18.10 -13.05 19.28
N VAL A 194 17.42 -14.05 18.75
CA VAL A 194 17.52 -14.48 17.35
C VAL A 194 16.13 -14.54 16.72
N GLU A 195 15.98 -13.97 15.52
CA GLU A 195 14.76 -14.14 14.74
C GLU A 195 14.66 -15.57 14.20
N ARG A 196 13.57 -16.26 14.53
CA ARG A 196 13.27 -17.62 14.04
C ARG A 196 12.02 -17.58 13.18
N VAL A 197 12.17 -17.92 11.90
CA VAL A 197 11.06 -17.91 10.93
C VAL A 197 9.96 -18.87 11.38
N ILE A 198 8.70 -18.51 11.10
CA ILE A 198 7.53 -19.34 11.43
C ILE A 198 7.70 -20.76 10.86
N GLY A 199 7.44 -21.77 11.69
CA GLY A 199 7.58 -23.18 11.35
C GLY A 199 9.00 -23.75 11.52
N CYS A 200 10.02 -22.92 11.74
CA CYS A 200 11.35 -23.41 12.08
C CYS A 200 11.36 -24.05 13.47
N ARG A 201 12.08 -25.17 13.60
CA ARG A 201 12.41 -25.80 14.87
C ARG A 201 13.88 -25.61 15.19
N TRP A 202 14.19 -25.43 16.46
CA TRP A 202 15.56 -25.28 16.94
C TRP A 202 15.73 -25.87 18.33
N TYR A 203 16.98 -25.96 18.78
CA TYR A 203 17.34 -26.45 20.10
C TYR A 203 18.12 -25.39 20.86
N LEU A 204 17.70 -25.08 22.08
CA LEU A 204 18.55 -24.46 23.09
C LEU A 204 19.26 -25.58 23.83
N GLN A 205 20.60 -25.64 23.82
CA GLN A 205 21.31 -26.80 24.37
C GLN A 205 22.53 -26.45 25.21
N ASP A 206 22.75 -27.26 26.24
CA ASP A 206 23.98 -27.30 27.03
C ASP A 206 24.54 -28.75 27.07
N SER A 207 25.48 -29.01 27.99
CA SER A 207 26.11 -30.33 28.13
C SER A 207 25.16 -31.41 28.68
N LYS A 208 24.07 -31.03 29.34
CA LYS A 208 23.13 -31.92 30.06
C LYS A 208 21.72 -31.92 29.48
N SER A 209 21.36 -30.93 28.68
CA SER A 209 19.99 -30.75 28.21
C SER A 209 19.90 -30.16 26.80
N LYS A 210 18.78 -30.44 26.13
CA LYS A 210 18.30 -29.68 24.97
C LYS A 210 16.84 -29.31 25.20
N ILE A 211 16.43 -28.11 24.82
CA ILE A 211 15.04 -27.66 24.80
C ILE A 211 14.68 -27.47 23.33
N GLU A 212 13.78 -28.31 22.82
CA GLU A 212 13.27 -28.20 21.45
C GLU A 212 12.15 -27.17 21.41
N GLN A 213 12.27 -26.18 20.54
CA GLN A 213 11.31 -25.09 20.37
C GLN A 213 10.93 -24.91 18.90
N THR A 214 9.77 -24.29 18.68
CA THR A 214 9.26 -23.93 17.35
C THR A 214 8.61 -22.56 17.37
N CYS A 215 8.64 -21.86 16.24
CA CYS A 215 7.91 -20.61 16.07
C CYS A 215 6.56 -20.89 15.42
N GLU A 216 5.48 -20.44 16.04
CA GLU A 216 4.12 -20.68 15.57
C GLU A 216 3.32 -19.38 15.45
N LEU A 217 2.47 -19.32 14.43
CA LEU A 217 1.51 -18.24 14.23
C LEU A 217 0.26 -18.52 15.08
N ASN A 218 -0.11 -17.55 15.92
CA ASN A 218 -1.35 -17.58 16.69
C ASN A 218 -2.16 -16.32 16.35
N GLY A 219 -3.11 -16.48 15.42
CA GLY A 219 -3.87 -15.36 14.86
C GLY A 219 -2.97 -14.40 14.11
N SER A 220 -2.83 -13.16 14.60
CA SER A 220 -2.01 -12.11 14.01
C SER A 220 -0.61 -11.97 14.61
N LYS A 221 -0.28 -12.72 15.66
CA LYS A 221 1.03 -12.68 16.34
C LYS A 221 1.75 -14.02 16.25
N THR A 222 3.06 -13.99 16.44
CA THR A 222 3.88 -15.20 16.55
C THR A 222 4.29 -15.43 18.00
N HIS A 223 4.49 -16.69 18.35
CA HIS A 223 5.00 -17.07 19.66
C HIS A 223 5.92 -18.29 19.56
N VAL A 224 6.89 -18.35 20.46
CA VAL A 224 7.74 -19.52 20.63
C VAL A 224 6.96 -20.55 21.44
N ARG A 225 6.79 -21.74 20.89
CA ARG A 225 6.23 -22.90 21.59
C ARG A 225 7.34 -23.89 21.90
N THR A 226 7.41 -24.35 23.14
CA THR A 226 8.31 -25.44 23.51
C THR A 226 7.67 -26.79 23.14
N ILE A 227 8.39 -27.60 22.39
CA ILE A 227 7.97 -28.95 21.99
C ILE A 227 8.30 -29.94 23.10
N GLY A 228 9.51 -29.84 23.69
CA GLY A 228 9.91 -30.68 24.79
C GLY A 228 11.32 -30.43 25.32
N CYS A 229 11.57 -31.02 26.48
CA CYS A 229 12.87 -31.06 27.12
C CYS A 229 13.54 -32.42 26.89
N ILE A 230 14.80 -32.41 26.51
CA ILE A 230 15.59 -33.59 26.21
C ILE A 230 16.75 -33.67 27.19
N TYR A 231 16.78 -34.72 28.02
CA TYR A 231 17.92 -35.02 28.88
C TYR A 231 19.03 -35.70 28.09
N ARG A 232 20.27 -35.22 28.28
CA ARG A 232 21.46 -35.80 27.68
C ARG A 232 22.30 -36.52 28.73
N HIS A 233 22.64 -37.77 28.45
CA HIS A 233 23.55 -38.56 29.26
C HIS A 233 24.72 -39.04 28.41
N ASN A 234 25.95 -38.80 28.85
CA ASN A 234 27.18 -39.11 28.10
C ASN A 234 27.18 -38.60 26.65
N GLY A 235 26.58 -37.44 26.41
CA GLY A 235 26.49 -36.81 25.09
C GLY A 235 25.30 -37.25 24.22
N TYR A 236 24.56 -38.28 24.62
CA TYR A 236 23.42 -38.83 23.88
C TYR A 236 22.08 -38.33 24.41
N ASP A 237 21.16 -38.05 23.49
CA ASP A 237 19.77 -37.70 23.81
C ASP A 237 19.08 -38.96 24.36
N THR A 238 18.73 -38.94 25.64
CA THR A 238 18.34 -40.16 26.38
C THR A 238 16.85 -40.18 26.71
N ILE A 239 16.30 -39.06 27.19
CA ILE A 239 14.90 -38.97 27.61
C ILE A 239 14.29 -37.70 27.04
N PHE A 240 13.11 -37.81 26.45
CA PHE A 240 12.27 -36.69 26.02
C PHE A 240 11.09 -36.53 26.98
N LEU A 241 10.81 -35.29 27.39
CA LEU A 241 9.65 -34.92 28.20
C LEU A 241 8.90 -33.77 27.53
N SER A 242 7.57 -33.89 27.45
CA SER A 242 6.74 -32.74 27.09
C SER A 242 6.73 -31.69 28.22
N PRO A 243 6.49 -30.41 27.93
CA PRO A 243 6.31 -29.39 28.97
C PRO A 243 5.24 -29.76 29.98
N GLY A 244 5.46 -29.42 31.25
CA GLY A 244 4.54 -29.75 32.35
C GLY A 244 4.64 -31.21 32.85
N ARG A 245 5.66 -31.96 32.41
CA ARG A 245 5.84 -33.36 32.77
C ARG A 245 7.14 -33.65 33.50
N TYR A 246 7.15 -34.73 34.27
CA TYR A 246 8.34 -35.24 34.93
C TYR A 246 8.47 -36.76 34.78
N THR A 247 9.68 -37.28 34.93
CA THR A 247 9.91 -38.72 35.01
C THR A 247 11.04 -39.05 35.98
N ILE A 248 11.19 -40.34 36.28
CA ILE A 248 12.29 -40.88 37.06
C ILE A 248 13.06 -41.83 36.13
N TRP A 249 14.35 -41.56 35.98
CA TRP A 249 15.22 -42.34 35.12
C TRP A 249 16.30 -43.06 35.93
N ASN A 250 16.51 -44.34 35.65
CA ASN A 250 17.55 -45.14 36.28
C ASN A 250 18.82 -45.09 35.41
N LEU A 251 19.92 -44.60 35.99
CA LEU A 251 21.17 -44.51 35.24
C LEU A 251 21.70 -45.93 34.89
N PRO A 252 22.27 -46.12 33.68
CA PRO A 252 22.76 -47.44 33.25
C PRO A 252 23.83 -48.03 34.17
N TYR A 253 23.71 -49.35 34.40
CA TYR A 253 24.58 -50.40 34.98
C TYR A 253 25.68 -50.09 36.02
N HIS A 254 26.36 -48.94 36.00
CA HIS A 254 27.50 -48.63 36.88
C HIS A 254 27.19 -47.67 38.04
N GLN A 255 26.13 -46.86 37.95
CA GLN A 255 25.86 -45.82 38.96
C GLN A 255 24.75 -46.17 39.95
N LYS A 256 23.85 -47.14 39.66
CA LYS A 256 22.73 -47.58 40.53
C LYS A 256 21.94 -46.44 41.21
N THR A 257 21.93 -45.27 40.60
CA THR A 257 21.23 -44.09 41.11
C THR A 257 20.10 -43.73 40.15
N SER A 258 18.94 -43.47 40.74
CA SER A 258 17.81 -42.89 40.03
C SER A 258 17.91 -41.38 40.09
N ILE A 259 17.60 -40.71 38.99
CA ILE A 259 17.50 -39.25 38.92
C ILE A 259 16.07 -38.87 38.54
N GLY A 260 15.61 -37.74 39.07
CA GLY A 260 14.39 -37.10 38.64
C GLY A 260 14.66 -36.11 37.51
N LEU A 261 13.77 -36.07 36.53
CA LEU A 261 13.80 -35.14 35.41
C LEU A 261 12.46 -34.42 35.34
N ALA A 262 12.46 -33.09 35.33
CA ALA A 262 11.25 -32.27 35.24
C ALA A 262 11.37 -31.23 34.11
N CYS A 263 10.41 -31.23 33.17
CA CYS A 263 10.30 -30.21 32.13
C CYS A 263 9.31 -29.14 32.61
N LEU A 264 9.84 -28.11 33.27
CA LEU A 264 9.07 -27.02 33.87
C LEU A 264 8.73 -25.96 32.83
N GLU A 265 7.47 -25.57 32.76
CA GLU A 265 7.05 -24.43 31.95
C GLU A 265 7.53 -23.11 32.59
N THR A 266 8.05 -22.21 31.77
CA THR A 266 8.52 -20.89 32.18
C THR A 266 7.93 -19.82 31.26
N PRO A 267 7.96 -18.53 31.65
CA PRO A 267 7.51 -17.45 30.76
C PRO A 267 8.25 -17.40 29.41
N ASP A 268 9.51 -17.86 29.40
CA ASP A 268 10.40 -17.88 28.22
C ASP A 268 10.39 -19.25 27.49
N GLY A 269 9.51 -20.19 27.87
CA GLY A 269 9.40 -21.52 27.26
C GLY A 269 9.34 -22.66 28.27
N ALA A 270 10.37 -23.52 28.28
CA ALA A 270 10.50 -24.55 29.30
C ALA A 270 11.97 -24.73 29.70
N LYS A 271 12.17 -25.32 30.88
CA LYS A 271 13.48 -25.65 31.43
C LYS A 271 13.49 -27.10 31.89
N LEU A 272 14.58 -27.82 31.61
CA LEU A 272 14.82 -29.13 32.17
C LEU A 272 15.57 -29.01 33.50
N ASP A 273 14.93 -29.42 34.59
CA ASP A 273 15.60 -29.60 35.88
C ASP A 273 15.91 -31.08 36.10
N VAL A 274 17.14 -31.34 36.55
CA VAL A 274 17.63 -32.66 36.97
C VAL A 274 17.82 -32.62 38.48
N PHE A 275 17.18 -33.52 39.21
CA PHE A 275 17.14 -33.49 40.67
C PHE A 275 17.31 -34.88 41.30
N ASP A 276 17.68 -34.92 42.57
CA ASP A 276 17.73 -36.15 43.36
C ASP A 276 16.30 -36.61 43.71
N VAL A 277 16.02 -37.90 43.59
CA VAL A 277 14.67 -38.47 43.81
C VAL A 277 14.15 -38.18 45.23
N SER A 278 15.02 -37.96 46.23
CA SER A 278 14.62 -37.52 47.57
C SER A 278 13.90 -36.16 47.60
N GLN A 279 14.14 -35.30 46.60
CA GLN A 279 13.54 -33.97 46.46
C GLN A 279 12.33 -33.95 45.52
N MET A 280 11.80 -35.11 45.14
CA MET A 280 10.72 -35.24 44.17
C MET A 280 9.51 -34.35 44.47
N SER A 281 9.03 -34.34 45.72
CA SER A 281 7.83 -33.56 46.10
C SER A 281 7.94 -32.06 45.83
N TYR A 282 9.16 -31.52 45.81
CA TYR A 282 9.42 -30.11 45.50
C TYR A 282 9.43 -29.88 43.98
N TYR A 283 10.21 -30.66 43.23
CA TYR A 283 10.42 -30.46 41.79
C TYR A 283 9.24 -30.90 40.92
N THR A 284 8.36 -31.76 41.42
CA THR A 284 7.23 -32.30 40.65
C THR A 284 5.89 -31.66 40.98
N LYS A 285 5.89 -30.61 41.81
CA LYS A 285 4.67 -29.93 42.24
C LYS A 285 3.92 -29.36 41.05
N GLY A 286 2.73 -29.91 40.77
CA GLY A 286 1.88 -29.49 39.65
C GLY A 286 2.25 -30.11 38.30
N LEU A 287 3.23 -31.03 38.26
CA LEU A 287 3.62 -31.73 37.04
C LEU A 287 2.93 -33.10 36.92
N VAL A 288 2.78 -33.56 35.69
CA VAL A 288 2.22 -34.88 35.38
C VAL A 288 3.36 -35.89 35.17
N TYR A 289 3.28 -37.05 35.81
CA TYR A 289 4.24 -38.12 35.59
C TYR A 289 4.13 -38.64 34.15
N ASP A 290 5.27 -38.69 33.45
CA ASP A 290 5.41 -39.34 32.15
C ASP A 290 6.26 -40.59 32.32
N GLN A 291 5.72 -41.72 31.88
CA GLN A 291 6.48 -42.96 31.90
C GLN A 291 7.62 -42.84 30.88
N PRO A 292 8.88 -43.09 31.28
CA PRO A 292 10.02 -42.86 30.40
C PRO A 292 9.91 -43.78 29.19
N ARG A 293 9.75 -43.18 28.00
CA ARG A 293 9.72 -43.91 26.73
C ARG A 293 11.15 -44.01 26.21
N GLY A 294 11.82 -45.11 26.56
CA GLY A 294 13.09 -45.47 25.94
C GLY A 294 12.86 -45.95 24.51
N LYS A 295 13.75 -45.58 23.60
CA LYS A 295 14.10 -46.45 22.47
C LYS A 295 15.23 -47.37 22.90
#